data_AF-A0A1C6MFM6-F1
#
_entry.id   AF-A0A1C6MFM6-F1
#
_cell.length_a   1.000
_cell.length_b   1.000
_cell.length_c   1.000
_cell.angle_alpha   90.00
_cell.angle_beta   90.00
_cell.angle_gamma   90.00
#
_symmetry.space_group_name_H-M   'P 1'
#
loop_
_entity.id
_entity.type
_entity.pdbx_description
1 polymer ?
#
loop_
_entity_poly.entity_id
_entity_poly.type
_entity_poly.pdbx_seq_one_letter_code
_entity_poly.pdbx_strand_id
1 'polypeptide(L)'
;MRTLTQRLDQAGASRDWPALAAADRELAALAGRLSSRALSSHESQQLPPLRAAHQLACQRCDSEMQQLTARMADWQQNREGWLAYALAANME
;
A
#
# COMPACT_ATOMS: atom_id res chain seq x y z
N MET A 1 -1.66 -2.24 -20.97
CA MET A 1 -1.81 -1.34 -19.81
C MET A 1 -3.07 -1.65 -19.01
N ARG A 2 -4.24 -1.81 -19.64
CA ARG A 2 -5.50 -2.18 -18.97
C ARG A 2 -5.41 -3.37 -17.97
N THR A 3 -4.73 -4.46 -18.32
CA THR A 3 -4.53 -5.61 -17.42
C THR A 3 -3.73 -5.25 -16.17
N LEU A 4 -2.75 -4.34 -16.29
CA LEU A 4 -1.93 -3.89 -15.17
C LEU A 4 -2.74 -3.00 -14.23
N THR A 5 -3.58 -2.11 -14.79
CA THR A 5 -4.56 -1.33 -14.04
C THR A 5 -5.46 -2.24 -13.20
N GLN A 6 -6.06 -3.27 -13.83
CA GLN A 6 -6.93 -4.22 -13.13
C GLN A 6 -6.22 -4.98 -12.01
N ARG A 7 -4.96 -5.38 -12.23
CA ARG A 7 -4.15 -6.08 -11.21
C ARG A 7 -3.83 -5.19 -10.02
N LEU A 8 -3.47 -3.92 -10.23
CA LEU A 8 -3.26 -2.95 -9.15
C LEU A 8 -4.55 -2.76 -8.33
N ASP A 9 -5.68 -2.57 -9.01
CA ASP A 9 -6.97 -2.37 -8.36
C ASP A 9 -7.40 -3.60 -7.54
N GLN A 10 -7.27 -4.80 -8.14
CA GLN A 10 -7.64 -6.06 -7.51
C GLN A 10 -6.75 -6.36 -6.31
N ALA A 11 -5.42 -6.32 -6.47
CA ALA A 11 -4.48 -6.61 -5.40
C ALA A 11 -4.63 -5.63 -4.22
N GLY A 12 -4.85 -4.34 -4.52
CA GLY A 12 -5.12 -3.35 -3.49
C GLY A 12 -6.46 -3.57 -2.78
N ALA A 13 -7.50 -4.03 -3.51
CA ALA A 13 -8.82 -4.26 -2.93
C ALA A 13 -8.83 -5.52 -2.04
N SER A 14 -8.10 -6.56 -2.44
CA SER A 14 -7.94 -7.79 -1.66
C SER A 14 -6.87 -7.71 -0.57
N ARG A 15 -6.19 -6.57 -0.42
CA ARG A 15 -5.04 -6.38 0.49
C ARG A 15 -3.93 -7.42 0.26
N ASP A 16 -3.79 -7.89 -0.98
CA ASP A 16 -2.73 -8.81 -1.38
C ASP A 16 -1.45 -8.00 -1.66
N TRP A 17 -0.75 -7.62 -0.60
CA TRP A 17 0.44 -6.78 -0.67
C TRP A 17 1.56 -7.38 -1.52
N PRO A 18 1.84 -8.70 -1.47
CA PRO A 18 2.79 -9.33 -2.39
C PRO A 18 2.39 -9.19 -3.86
N ALA A 19 1.12 -9.44 -4.21
CA ALA A 19 0.63 -9.26 -5.58
C ALA A 19 0.68 -7.78 -6.01
N LEU A 20 0.39 -6.85 -5.08
CA LEU A 20 0.45 -5.42 -5.34
C LEU A 20 1.90 -4.97 -5.64
N ALA A 21 2.88 -5.42 -4.86
CA ALA A 21 4.29 -5.14 -5.08
C ALA A 21 4.83 -5.77 -6.38
N ALA A 22 4.30 -6.92 -6.80
CA ALA A 22 4.63 -7.51 -8.10
C ALA A 22 4.09 -6.65 -9.26
N ALA A 23 2.82 -6.23 -9.18
CA ALA A 23 2.21 -5.34 -10.17
C ALA A 23 2.90 -3.97 -10.23
N ASP A 24 3.33 -3.43 -9.10
CA ASP A 24 4.07 -2.16 -9.04
C ASP A 24 5.46 -2.24 -9.71
N ARG A 25 6.21 -3.33 -9.50
CA ARG A 25 7.48 -3.55 -10.20
C ARG A 25 7.30 -3.66 -11.71
N GLU A 26 6.23 -4.31 -12.16
CA GLU A 26 5.88 -4.36 -13.58
C GLU A 26 5.52 -2.97 -14.13
N LEU A 27 4.82 -2.15 -13.34
CA LEU A 27 4.54 -0.75 -13.66
C LEU A 27 5.82 0.07 -13.82
N ALA A 28 6.77 -0.06 -12.89
CA ALA A 28 8.05 0.64 -12.95
C ALA A 28 8.84 0.25 -14.20
N ALA A 29 8.90 -1.04 -14.53
CA ALA A 29 9.54 -1.53 -15.74
C ALA A 29 8.86 -1.00 -17.02
N LEU A 30 7.52 -0.97 -17.03
CA LEU A 30 6.75 -0.41 -18.13
C LEU A 30 7.01 1.10 -18.27
N ALA A 31 7.01 1.85 -17.18
CA ALA A 31 7.28 3.28 -17.17
C ALA A 31 8.68 3.60 -17.74
N GLY A 32 9.70 2.84 -17.34
CA GLY A 32 11.06 2.99 -17.87
C GLY A 32 11.17 2.74 -19.39
N ARG A 33 10.41 1.76 -19.92
CA ARG A 33 10.36 1.50 -21.37
C ARG A 33 9.63 2.59 -22.15
N LEU A 34 8.67 3.25 -21.52
CA LEU A 34 7.88 4.31 -22.15
C LEU A 34 8.60 5.64 -22.11
N SER A 35 9.40 5.92 -21.07
CA SER A 35 10.18 7.14 -20.98
C SER A 35 11.27 7.27 -22.06
N SER A 36 11.67 6.15 -22.68
CA SER A 36 12.70 6.14 -23.73
C SER A 36 12.17 6.36 -25.14
N ARG A 37 10.85 6.59 -25.34
CA ARG A 37 10.29 6.81 -26.68
C ARG A 37 9.06 7.73 -26.69
N ALA A 38 8.72 8.22 -27.88
CA ALA A 38 7.44 8.88 -28.11
C ALA A 38 6.28 7.88 -27.89
N LEU A 39 5.26 8.35 -27.19
CA LEU A 39 4.03 7.60 -26.94
C LEU A 39 3.09 7.73 -28.13
N SER A 40 2.47 6.62 -28.51
CA SER A 40 1.32 6.68 -29.43
C SER A 40 0.11 7.32 -28.76
N SER A 41 -0.86 7.78 -29.56
CA SER A 41 -2.12 8.32 -29.06
C SER A 41 -2.88 7.31 -28.20
N HIS A 42 -2.86 6.02 -28.59
CA HIS A 42 -3.51 4.95 -27.82
C HIS A 42 -2.84 4.73 -26.45
N GLU A 43 -1.51 4.76 -26.39
CA GLU A 43 -0.78 4.61 -25.12
C GLU A 43 -1.00 5.80 -24.20
N SER A 44 -0.99 7.00 -24.76
CA SER A 44 -1.26 8.23 -24.02
C SER A 44 -2.67 8.20 -23.37
N GLN A 45 -3.66 7.64 -24.06
CA GLN A 45 -5.02 7.48 -23.52
C GLN A 45 -5.14 6.42 -22.42
N GLN A 46 -4.23 5.44 -22.38
CA GLN A 46 -4.23 4.38 -21.36
C GLN A 46 -3.46 4.77 -20.08
N LEU A 47 -2.67 5.85 -20.11
CA LEU A 47 -1.89 6.31 -18.96
C LEU A 47 -2.71 6.92 -17.81
N PRO A 48 -3.74 7.75 -18.05
CA PRO A 48 -4.56 8.29 -16.97
C PRO A 48 -5.20 7.23 -16.06
N PRO A 49 -5.90 6.19 -16.57
CA PRO A 49 -6.48 5.18 -15.69
C PRO A 49 -5.42 4.36 -14.97
N LEU A 50 -4.26 4.11 -15.60
CA LEU A 50 -3.14 3.42 -14.96
C LEU A 50 -2.55 4.24 -13.79
N ARG A 51 -2.40 5.55 -13.96
CA ARG A 51 -1.95 6.46 -12.89
C ARG A 51 -2.95 6.51 -11.74
N ALA A 52 -4.24 6.58 -12.04
CA ALA A 52 -5.28 6.57 -11.01
C ALA A 52 -5.26 5.29 -10.17
N ALA A 53 -5.14 4.11 -10.80
CA ALA A 53 -5.04 2.83 -10.08
C ALA A 53 -3.79 2.76 -9.19
N HIS A 54 -2.64 3.25 -9.66
CA HIS A 54 -1.43 3.30 -8.85
C HIS A 54 -1.56 4.26 -7.66
N GLN A 55 -2.13 5.46 -7.86
CA GLN A 55 -2.39 6.40 -6.76
C GLN A 55 -3.33 5.81 -5.70
N LEU A 56 -4.40 5.12 -6.13
CA LEU A 56 -5.31 4.44 -5.23
C LEU A 56 -4.62 3.31 -4.45
N ALA A 57 -3.74 2.55 -5.10
CA ALA A 57 -2.92 1.54 -4.43
C ALA A 57 -2.03 2.16 -3.33
N CYS A 58 -1.35 3.28 -3.61
CA CYS A 58 -0.54 3.99 -2.62
C CYS A 58 -1.39 4.45 -1.42
N GLN A 59 -2.55 5.06 -1.67
CA GLN A 59 -3.47 5.49 -0.60
C GLN A 59 -3.92 4.33 0.29
N ARG A 60 -4.16 3.15 -0.29
CA ARG A 60 -4.52 1.94 0.47
C ARG A 60 -3.35 1.46 1.34
N CYS A 61 -2.14 1.44 0.80
CA CYS A 61 -0.95 1.11 1.58
C CYS A 61 -0.75 2.08 2.76
N ASP A 62 -0.88 3.38 2.53
CA ASP A 62 -0.75 4.39 3.58
C ASP A 62 -1.80 4.22 4.68
N SER A 63 -3.06 3.98 4.29
CA SER A 63 -4.14 3.76 5.24
C SER A 63 -3.91 2.52 6.11
N GLU A 64 -3.44 1.42 5.52
CA GLU A 64 -3.17 0.19 6.26
C GLU A 64 -1.94 0.33 7.16
N MET A 65 -0.93 1.08 6.74
CA MET A 65 0.22 1.42 7.57
C MET A 65 -0.19 2.27 8.79
N GLN A 66 -1.07 3.25 8.60
CA GLN A 66 -1.63 4.05 9.70
C GLN A 66 -2.44 3.19 10.67
N GLN A 67 -3.29 2.29 10.16
CA GLN A 67 -4.06 1.36 10.99
C GLN A 67 -3.15 0.44 11.81
N LEU A 68 -2.10 -0.13 11.19
CA LEU A 68 -1.14 -0.97 11.89
C LEU A 68 -0.39 -0.19 12.97
N THR A 69 0.04 1.02 12.66
CA THR A 69 0.74 1.91 13.61
C THR A 69 -0.14 2.24 14.80
N ALA A 70 -1.42 2.59 14.57
CA ALA A 70 -2.37 2.86 15.65
C ALA A 70 -2.60 1.63 16.54
N ARG A 71 -2.72 0.44 15.94
CA ARG A 71 -2.86 -0.81 16.70
C ARG A 71 -1.60 -1.11 17.52
N MET A 72 -0.41 -0.90 16.97
CA MET A 72 0.83 -1.10 17.71
C MET A 72 0.95 -0.15 18.91
N ALA A 73 0.56 1.12 18.74
CA ALA A 73 0.54 2.10 19.83
C ALA A 73 -0.43 1.69 20.95
N ASP A 74 -1.65 1.24 20.59
CA ASP A 74 -2.63 0.75 21.56
C ASP A 74 -2.10 -0.48 22.33
N TRP A 75 -1.42 -1.40 21.65
CA TRP A 75 -0.81 -2.56 22.31
C TRP A 75 0.32 -2.18 23.28
N GLN A 76 1.16 -1.21 22.91
CA GLN A 76 2.21 -0.69 23.79
C GLN A 76 1.63 -0.01 25.02
N GLN A 77 0.63 0.85 24.84
CA GLN A 77 0.00 1.60 25.92
C GLN A 77 -0.75 0.69 26.89
N ASN A 78 -1.45 -0.33 26.37
CA ASN A 78 -2.08 -1.35 27.22
C ASN A 78 -1.01 -2.16 27.97
N ARG A 79 0.09 -2.56 27.32
CA ARG A 79 1.18 -3.30 27.98
C ARG A 79 1.82 -2.50 29.12
N GLU A 80 2.03 -1.20 28.95
CA GLU A 80 2.50 -0.30 30.01
C GLU A 80 1.47 -0.19 31.15
N GLY A 81 0.18 -0.09 30.82
CA GLY A 81 -0.90 -0.12 31.81
C GLY A 81 -0.90 -1.39 32.66
N TRP A 82 -0.82 -2.56 32.02
CA TRP A 82 -0.74 -3.85 32.72
C TRP A 82 0.52 -3.97 33.59
N LEU A 83 1.67 -3.48 33.12
CA LEU A 83 2.91 -3.45 33.90
C LEU A 83 2.82 -2.51 35.10
N ALA A 84 2.17 -1.35 34.97
CA ALA A 84 1.96 -0.42 36.07
C ALA A 84 1.10 -1.04 37.18
N TYR A 85 0.02 -1.74 36.82
CA TYR A 85 -0.80 -2.48 37.80
C TYR A 85 -0.02 -3.65 38.43
N ALA A 86 0.77 -4.40 37.65
CA ALA A 86 1.56 -5.50 38.17
C ALA A 86 2.67 -5.04 39.13
N LEU A 87 3.32 -3.89 38.86
CA LEU A 87 4.32 -3.32 39.76
C LEU A 87 3.68 -2.78 41.05
N ALA A 88 2.52 -2.13 40.95
CA ALA A 88 1.79 -1.62 42.10
C ALA A 88 1.32 -2.76 43.02
N ALA A 89 0.81 -3.85 42.46
CA ALA A 89 0.36 -5.02 43.22
C ALA A 89 1.50 -5.81 43.88
N ASN A 90 2.76 -5.62 43.44
CA ASN A 90 3.93 -6.30 43.98
C ASN A 90 4.73 -5.41 44.96
N MET A 91 4.25 -4.18 45.22
CA MET A 91 4.76 -3.24 46.23
C MET A 91 3.89 -3.20 47.51
N GLU A 92 2.88 -4.08 47.60
CA GLU A 92 2.16 -4.44 48.83
C GLU A 92 2.80 -5.66 49.50
#